data_AF-A0A954ZXF5-F1
#
_entry.id   AF-A0A954ZXF5-F1
#
_cell.length_a   1.000
_cell.length_b   1.000
_cell.length_c   1.000
_cell.angle_alpha   90.00
_cell.angle_beta   90.00
_cell.angle_gamma   90.00
#
_symmetry.space_group_name_H-M   'P 1'
#
loop_
_entity.id
_entity.type
_entity.pdbx_description
1 polymer ?
#
loop_
_entity_poly.entity_id
_entity_poly.type
_entity_poly.pdbx_seq_one_letter_code
_entity_poly.pdbx_strand_id
1 'polypeptide(L)'
;MRKSRVCCVVAALAGLSAPAIAQDGLVIGVDDTAYGIQLYQNGAWSALPGTNVQVWGLASDNTGETLYIASSANTLYKWTEAVGLETVATFSYQGATVNFVSLAFHNGRLYGTRNITTEGVYEISPLTAEATLLWAYPTAFDIGGIDFDEATGKLYGTNDATSAGSGSGLYEIDVNAQTMTKIADYPNIVAGANDIDGLAIGNGKAYLVPDEPGSLGVFDLATMTYESPIANPWTTGEVFSGAAFASFLVETSCYADCDGSGALNIFDYICFGNEYAAGTSYADCDGSGSLNIFDYICFGNAYAAGCP
;
A
#
# COMPACT_ATOMS: atom_id res chain seq x y z
N MET A 1 60.66 -7.06 23.30
CA MET A 1 60.27 -5.70 22.86
C MET A 1 59.40 -5.83 21.60
N ARG A 2 58.41 -4.94 21.46
CA ARG A 2 57.15 -5.05 20.71
C ARG A 2 57.26 -5.53 19.23
N LYS A 3 56.34 -6.45 18.86
CA LYS A 3 55.91 -6.71 17.48
C LYS A 3 54.99 -5.57 17.03
N SER A 4 55.31 -4.90 15.93
CA SER A 4 54.43 -3.91 15.31
C SER A 4 53.51 -4.63 14.33
N ARG A 5 52.20 -4.62 14.59
CA ARG A 5 51.17 -5.05 13.63
C ARG A 5 50.69 -3.80 12.90
N VAL A 6 50.87 -3.80 11.58
CA VAL A 6 50.25 -2.83 10.67
C VAL A 6 48.74 -3.07 10.72
N CYS A 7 48.01 -2.08 11.21
CA CYS A 7 46.56 -2.09 11.30
C CYS A 7 46.01 -1.72 9.91
N CYS A 8 45.41 -2.70 9.22
CA CYS A 8 44.62 -2.45 8.03
C CYS A 8 43.20 -2.18 8.52
N VAL A 9 42.78 -0.90 8.51
CA VAL A 9 41.40 -0.52 8.80
C VAL A 9 40.59 -0.82 7.54
N VAL A 10 39.94 -1.97 7.51
CA VAL A 10 38.83 -2.22 6.60
C VAL A 10 37.61 -1.59 7.27
N ALA A 11 37.11 -0.50 6.70
CA ALA A 11 35.83 0.07 7.09
C ALA A 11 34.74 -0.93 6.68
N ALA A 12 34.14 -1.61 7.66
CA ALA A 12 32.92 -2.36 7.45
C ALA A 12 31.79 -1.34 7.21
N LEU A 13 31.28 -1.29 5.98
CA LEU A 13 29.97 -0.70 5.72
C LEU A 13 28.94 -1.61 6.40
N ALA A 14 28.42 -1.17 7.54
CA ALA A 14 27.25 -1.77 8.15
C ALA A 14 26.06 -1.48 7.22
N GLY A 15 25.65 -2.47 6.45
CA GLY A 15 24.34 -2.50 5.83
C GLY A 15 23.33 -2.72 6.95
N LEU A 16 22.74 -1.65 7.46
CA LEU A 16 21.55 -1.73 8.29
C LEU A 16 20.43 -2.26 7.39
N SER A 17 20.04 -3.53 7.53
CA SER A 17 18.71 -3.96 7.10
C SER A 17 17.72 -3.22 8.00
N ALA A 18 17.16 -2.12 7.48
CA ALA A 18 16.11 -1.39 8.16
C ALA A 18 14.94 -2.37 8.40
N PRO A 19 14.27 -2.32 9.57
CA PRO A 19 12.99 -3.01 9.70
C PRO A 19 12.09 -2.56 8.54
N ALA A 20 11.39 -3.50 7.91
CA ALA A 20 10.42 -3.19 6.85
C ALA A 20 9.57 -2.01 7.32
N ILE A 21 9.62 -0.92 6.57
CA ILE A 21 8.93 0.31 6.98
C ILE A 21 7.44 0.01 6.81
N ALA A 22 6.57 0.48 7.71
CA ALA A 22 5.15 0.12 7.69
C ALA A 22 4.44 0.39 6.34
N GLN A 23 5.04 1.24 5.50
CA GLN A 23 4.56 1.63 4.18
C GLN A 23 5.12 0.78 3.04
N ASP A 24 6.05 -0.14 3.30
CA ASP A 24 6.50 -1.10 2.29
C ASP A 24 5.29 -1.89 1.80
N GLY A 25 5.07 -1.90 0.49
CA GLY A 25 3.89 -2.51 -0.14
C GLY A 25 2.79 -1.52 -0.50
N LEU A 26 2.92 -0.25 -0.11
CA LEU A 26 2.06 0.81 -0.63
C LEU A 26 2.28 0.94 -2.15
N VAL A 27 1.19 0.76 -2.90
CA VAL A 27 1.17 0.99 -4.34
C VAL A 27 0.28 2.19 -4.65
N ILE A 28 0.79 3.08 -5.50
CA ILE A 28 0.07 4.28 -5.94
C ILE A 28 0.14 4.45 -7.44
N GLY A 29 -0.87 5.07 -8.03
CA GLY A 29 -0.91 5.42 -9.44
C GLY A 29 -1.64 6.73 -9.64
N VAL A 30 -1.46 7.32 -10.82
CA VAL A 30 -2.08 8.60 -11.19
C VAL A 30 -2.62 8.52 -12.62
N ASP A 31 -3.48 9.44 -13.02
CA ASP A 31 -4.09 9.55 -14.36
C ASP A 31 -3.10 9.94 -15.48
N ASP A 32 -1.88 9.40 -15.43
CA ASP A 32 -0.84 9.62 -16.44
C ASP A 32 -0.02 8.35 -16.69
N THR A 33 0.01 7.94 -17.96
CA THR A 33 0.79 6.80 -18.45
C THR A 33 2.31 6.97 -18.30
N ALA A 34 2.81 8.18 -18.07
CA ALA A 34 4.24 8.47 -17.96
C ALA A 34 4.87 7.91 -16.68
N TYR A 35 4.12 7.83 -15.58
CA TYR A 35 4.66 7.36 -14.29
C TYR A 35 4.66 5.83 -14.18
N GLY A 36 3.64 5.16 -14.72
CA GLY A 36 3.34 3.78 -14.33
C GLY A 36 2.92 3.68 -12.86
N ILE A 37 2.50 2.49 -12.42
CA ILE A 37 2.12 2.25 -11.02
C ILE A 37 3.39 2.18 -10.19
N GLN A 38 3.44 2.93 -9.10
CA GLN A 38 4.59 3.09 -8.23
C GLN A 38 4.42 2.23 -6.98
N LEU A 39 5.47 1.49 -6.62
CA LEU A 39 5.59 0.69 -5.40
C LEU A 39 6.56 1.37 -4.45
N TYR A 40 6.14 1.57 -3.20
CA TYR A 40 7.00 2.05 -2.12
C TYR A 40 7.66 0.86 -1.43
N GLN A 41 8.99 0.86 -1.40
CA GLN A 41 9.80 -0.12 -0.70
C GLN A 41 11.11 0.49 -0.24
N ASN A 42 11.56 0.14 0.97
CA ASN A 42 12.87 0.50 1.50
C ASN A 42 13.14 2.02 1.44
N GLY A 43 12.09 2.82 1.64
CA GLY A 43 12.19 4.29 1.61
C GLY A 43 12.16 4.94 0.22
N ALA A 44 11.92 4.17 -0.85
CA ALA A 44 11.96 4.66 -2.23
C ALA A 44 10.78 4.18 -3.07
N TRP A 45 10.45 4.96 -4.10
CA TRP A 45 9.47 4.60 -5.13
C TRP A 45 10.14 3.93 -6.32
N SER A 46 9.48 2.91 -6.87
CA SER A 46 9.87 2.28 -8.14
C SER A 46 8.65 1.92 -8.97
N ALA A 47 8.75 2.01 -10.30
CA ALA A 47 7.65 1.66 -11.18
C ALA A 47 7.50 0.14 -11.34
N LEU A 48 6.29 -0.37 -11.19
CA LEU A 48 5.94 -1.75 -11.53
C LEU A 48 6.07 -1.98 -13.05
N PRO A 49 6.72 -3.06 -13.49
CA PRO A 49 6.95 -3.30 -14.92
C PRO A 49 5.66 -3.36 -15.75
N GLY A 50 5.64 -2.64 -16.87
CA GLY A 50 4.57 -2.72 -17.86
C GLY A 50 3.23 -2.11 -17.42
N THR A 51 3.22 -1.26 -16.40
CA THR A 51 2.00 -0.66 -15.82
C THR A 51 1.73 0.77 -16.32
N ASN A 52 2.15 1.13 -17.54
CA ASN A 52 1.95 2.44 -18.15
C ASN A 52 0.48 2.65 -18.59
N VAL A 53 -0.43 2.71 -17.62
CA VAL A 53 -1.84 3.02 -17.79
C VAL A 53 -2.24 4.20 -16.93
N GLN A 54 -3.28 4.90 -17.35
CA GLN A 54 -3.95 5.90 -16.53
C GLN A 54 -4.70 5.23 -15.39
N VAL A 55 -4.37 5.58 -14.15
CA VAL A 55 -4.93 4.98 -12.94
C VAL A 55 -5.97 5.91 -12.34
N TRP A 56 -7.20 5.42 -12.29
CA TRP A 56 -8.32 6.08 -11.58
C TRP A 56 -8.67 5.34 -10.29
N GLY A 57 -8.19 4.11 -10.08
CA GLY A 57 -8.42 3.37 -8.85
C GLY A 57 -7.56 2.11 -8.80
N LEU A 58 -7.12 1.72 -7.61
CA LEU A 58 -6.30 0.53 -7.37
C LEU A 58 -6.94 -0.31 -6.28
N ALA A 59 -6.84 -1.63 -6.39
CA ALA A 59 -7.22 -2.55 -5.31
C ALA A 59 -6.31 -3.77 -5.31
N SER A 60 -5.90 -4.21 -4.13
CA SER A 60 -5.03 -5.39 -3.97
C SER A 60 -5.81 -6.59 -3.43
N ASP A 61 -5.79 -7.70 -4.16
CA ASP A 61 -6.06 -9.02 -3.60
C ASP A 61 -4.74 -9.60 -3.09
N ASN A 62 -4.47 -9.41 -1.80
CA ASN A 62 -3.21 -9.86 -1.21
C ASN A 62 -3.08 -11.38 -1.14
N THR A 63 -4.20 -12.11 -1.04
CA THR A 63 -4.18 -13.58 -1.02
C THR A 63 -4.01 -14.17 -2.41
N GLY A 64 -4.62 -13.54 -3.42
CA GLY A 64 -4.51 -13.92 -4.82
C GLY A 64 -3.35 -13.26 -5.58
N GLU A 65 -2.51 -12.49 -4.89
CA GLU A 65 -1.32 -11.79 -5.43
C GLU A 65 -1.64 -10.99 -6.70
N THR A 66 -2.77 -10.27 -6.67
CA THR A 66 -3.30 -9.58 -7.85
C THR A 66 -3.59 -8.13 -7.52
N LEU A 67 -3.07 -7.23 -8.35
CA LEU A 67 -3.45 -5.82 -8.36
C LEU A 67 -4.53 -5.59 -9.41
N TYR A 68 -5.63 -4.95 -9.05
CA TYR A 68 -6.70 -4.52 -9.94
C TYR A 68 -6.64 -3.02 -10.18
N ILE A 69 -6.92 -2.61 -11.42
CA ILE A 69 -6.76 -1.21 -11.86
C ILE A 69 -8.01 -0.76 -12.60
N ALA A 70 -8.63 0.33 -12.14
CA ALA A 70 -9.60 1.09 -12.90
C ALA A 70 -8.87 2.19 -13.68
N SER A 71 -9.28 2.39 -14.93
CA SER A 71 -8.61 3.32 -15.84
C SER A 71 -9.61 4.20 -16.58
N SER A 72 -9.13 5.35 -17.06
CA SER A 72 -9.85 6.32 -17.91
C SER A 72 -10.53 5.71 -19.13
N ALA A 73 -10.05 4.55 -19.61
CA ALA A 73 -10.64 3.79 -20.70
C ALA A 73 -11.90 2.99 -20.30
N ASN A 74 -12.51 3.24 -19.13
CA ASN A 74 -13.61 2.45 -18.57
C ASN A 74 -13.27 0.96 -18.45
N THR A 75 -11.99 0.64 -18.28
CA THR A 75 -11.48 -0.73 -18.37
C THR A 75 -10.94 -1.16 -17.01
N LEU A 76 -11.32 -2.37 -16.60
CA LEU A 76 -10.69 -3.10 -15.50
C LEU A 76 -9.49 -3.84 -16.06
N TYR A 77 -8.31 -3.55 -15.51
CA TYR A 77 -7.12 -4.35 -15.70
C TYR A 77 -6.83 -5.14 -14.43
N LYS A 78 -6.02 -6.19 -14.58
CA LYS A 78 -5.33 -6.84 -13.48
C LYS A 78 -3.84 -6.92 -13.80
N TRP A 79 -3.01 -6.96 -12.78
CA TRP A 79 -1.58 -7.16 -12.89
C TRP A 79 -1.15 -8.19 -11.86
N THR A 80 -0.28 -9.11 -12.27
CA THR A 80 0.44 -10.04 -11.39
C THR A 80 1.92 -10.01 -11.77
N GLU A 81 2.79 -10.38 -10.85
CA GLU A 81 4.23 -10.43 -11.16
C GLU A 81 4.54 -11.46 -12.26
N ALA A 82 3.83 -12.59 -12.24
CA ALA A 82 4.05 -13.69 -13.19
C ALA A 82 3.65 -13.37 -14.64
N VAL A 83 2.65 -12.51 -14.85
CA VAL A 83 2.05 -12.27 -16.17
C VAL A 83 2.21 -10.82 -16.63
N GLY A 84 2.30 -9.87 -15.71
CA GLY A 84 2.19 -8.46 -15.99
C GLY A 84 0.74 -8.01 -16.18
N LEU A 85 0.56 -6.90 -16.89
CA LEU A 85 -0.73 -6.24 -17.04
C LEU A 85 -1.61 -6.97 -18.08
N GLU A 86 -2.83 -7.33 -17.68
CA GLU A 86 -3.84 -7.94 -18.53
C GLU A 86 -5.17 -7.16 -18.45
N THR A 87 -5.86 -7.03 -19.58
CA THR A 87 -7.24 -6.54 -19.59
C THR A 87 -8.19 -7.61 -19.07
N VAL A 88 -9.05 -7.25 -18.12
CA VAL A 88 -10.15 -8.10 -17.64
C VAL A 88 -11.39 -7.87 -18.52
N ALA A 89 -11.98 -6.67 -18.43
CA ALA A 89 -13.20 -6.30 -19.14
C ALA A 89 -13.46 -4.79 -19.08
N THR A 90 -14.39 -4.30 -19.89
CA THR A 90 -14.95 -2.94 -19.74
C THR A 90 -16.00 -2.93 -18.62
N PHE A 91 -15.93 -1.94 -17.73
CA PHE A 91 -16.90 -1.78 -16.66
C PHE A 91 -18.32 -1.57 -17.19
N SER A 92 -19.29 -2.25 -16.58
CA SER A 92 -20.70 -2.13 -16.97
C SER A 92 -21.65 -2.12 -15.79
N TYR A 93 -22.76 -1.41 -15.92
CA TYR A 93 -23.86 -1.38 -14.94
C TYR A 93 -25.18 -1.34 -15.70
N GLN A 94 -26.06 -2.31 -15.44
CA GLN A 94 -27.36 -2.44 -16.12
C GLN A 94 -27.26 -2.42 -17.66
N GLY A 95 -26.19 -3.03 -18.20
CA GLY A 95 -25.93 -3.11 -19.64
C GLY A 95 -25.34 -1.85 -20.28
N ALA A 96 -25.11 -0.78 -19.52
CA ALA A 96 -24.41 0.41 -19.99
C ALA A 96 -22.94 0.39 -19.56
N THR A 97 -22.05 0.92 -20.41
CA THR A 97 -20.66 1.21 -20.03
C THR A 97 -20.63 2.32 -18.98
N VAL A 98 -19.83 2.11 -17.93
CA VAL A 98 -19.63 3.07 -16.84
C VAL A 98 -18.15 3.20 -16.50
N ASN A 99 -17.80 4.21 -15.71
CA ASN A 99 -16.48 4.42 -15.12
C ASN A 99 -16.53 4.27 -13.60
N PHE A 100 -15.37 4.00 -13.00
CA PHE A 100 -15.12 4.01 -11.56
C PHE A 100 -13.88 4.86 -11.27
N VAL A 101 -13.91 5.64 -10.20
CA VAL A 101 -12.85 6.55 -9.75
C VAL A 101 -12.15 6.06 -8.48
N SER A 102 -12.45 4.82 -8.09
CA SER A 102 -11.76 4.08 -7.05
C SER A 102 -12.00 2.60 -7.20
N LEU A 103 -11.14 1.81 -6.58
CA LEU A 103 -11.37 0.40 -6.36
C LEU A 103 -10.96 0.04 -4.93
N ALA A 104 -11.59 -0.99 -4.39
CA ALA A 104 -11.13 -1.71 -3.19
C ALA A 104 -11.43 -3.20 -3.39
N PHE A 105 -10.69 -4.08 -2.73
CA PHE A 105 -10.94 -5.53 -2.80
C PHE A 105 -11.28 -6.09 -1.43
N HIS A 106 -12.33 -6.90 -1.36
CA HIS A 106 -12.68 -7.61 -0.14
C HIS A 106 -13.49 -8.87 -0.44
N ASN A 107 -13.14 -9.98 0.21
CA ASN A 107 -13.85 -11.27 0.11
C ASN A 107 -14.13 -11.73 -1.34
N GLY A 108 -13.15 -11.58 -2.24
CA GLY A 108 -13.28 -12.03 -3.63
C GLY A 108 -14.11 -11.11 -4.53
N ARG A 109 -14.46 -9.92 -4.05
CA ARG A 109 -15.21 -8.89 -4.80
C ARG A 109 -14.42 -7.60 -4.85
N LEU A 110 -14.62 -6.87 -5.94
CA LEU A 110 -14.19 -5.48 -6.03
C LEU A 110 -15.33 -4.58 -5.57
N TYR A 111 -14.95 -3.41 -5.07
CA TYR A 111 -15.85 -2.33 -4.71
C TYR A 111 -15.34 -1.05 -5.37
N GLY A 112 -16.21 -0.12 -5.74
CA GLY A 112 -15.79 1.14 -6.34
C GLY A 112 -16.83 2.24 -6.20
N THR A 113 -16.38 3.49 -6.25
CA THR A 113 -17.20 4.70 -6.35
C THR A 113 -17.11 5.33 -7.73
N ARG A 114 -18.03 6.25 -8.01
CA ARG A 114 -18.14 6.93 -9.30
C ARG A 114 -18.32 8.41 -9.06
N ASN A 115 -17.61 9.24 -9.83
CA ASN A 115 -17.80 10.68 -9.83
C ASN A 115 -18.97 11.08 -10.76
N ILE A 116 -20.17 11.20 -10.21
CA ILE A 116 -21.43 11.49 -10.92
C ILE A 116 -22.40 12.27 -10.01
N THR A 117 -23.52 12.78 -10.54
CA THR A 117 -24.47 13.57 -9.73
C THR A 117 -25.06 12.83 -8.51
N THR A 118 -25.24 11.52 -8.60
CA THR A 118 -25.68 10.69 -7.47
C THR A 118 -24.79 9.47 -7.41
N GLU A 119 -23.80 9.57 -6.55
CA GLU A 119 -22.76 8.58 -6.41
C GLU A 119 -23.20 7.45 -5.47
N GLY A 120 -22.34 6.45 -5.36
CA GLY A 120 -22.64 5.27 -4.56
C GLY A 120 -21.47 4.32 -4.47
N VAL A 121 -21.60 3.36 -3.55
CA VAL A 121 -20.72 2.20 -3.47
C VAL A 121 -21.32 1.09 -4.33
N TYR A 122 -20.51 0.57 -5.24
CA TYR A 122 -20.87 -0.54 -6.12
C TYR A 122 -20.03 -1.76 -5.77
N GLU A 123 -20.62 -2.94 -5.79
CA GLU A 123 -19.87 -4.20 -5.88
C GLU A 123 -19.60 -4.50 -7.36
N ILE A 124 -18.40 -4.94 -7.68
CA ILE A 124 -17.94 -5.20 -9.04
C ILE A 124 -17.37 -6.62 -9.12
N SER A 125 -17.75 -7.34 -10.17
CA SER A 125 -17.17 -8.64 -10.49
C SER A 125 -15.72 -8.49 -10.97
N PRO A 126 -14.72 -9.11 -10.31
CA PRO A 126 -13.33 -9.07 -10.78
C PRO A 126 -13.10 -9.89 -12.07
N LEU A 127 -14.11 -10.63 -12.54
CA LEU A 127 -14.03 -11.45 -13.75
C LEU A 127 -14.69 -10.78 -14.97
N THR A 128 -15.77 -10.03 -14.74
CA THR A 128 -16.62 -9.49 -15.81
C THR A 128 -16.71 -7.97 -15.80
N ALA A 129 -16.18 -7.30 -14.77
CA ALA A 129 -16.33 -5.87 -14.52
C ALA A 129 -17.80 -5.39 -14.49
N GLU A 130 -18.75 -6.30 -14.31
CA GLU A 130 -20.17 -5.98 -14.10
C GLU A 130 -20.38 -5.52 -12.67
N ALA A 131 -20.99 -4.35 -12.53
CA ALA A 131 -21.25 -3.69 -11.26
C ALA A 131 -22.70 -3.87 -10.81
N THR A 132 -22.90 -3.86 -9.50
CA THR A 132 -24.19 -3.76 -8.83
C THR A 132 -24.13 -2.65 -7.79
N LEU A 133 -25.08 -1.72 -7.83
CA LEU A 133 -25.17 -0.66 -6.84
C LEU A 133 -25.60 -1.24 -5.50
N LEU A 134 -24.80 -1.04 -4.45
CA LEU A 134 -25.14 -1.44 -3.09
C LEU A 134 -25.82 -0.31 -2.33
N TRP A 135 -25.28 0.90 -2.45
CA TRP A 135 -25.78 2.07 -1.75
C TRP A 135 -25.52 3.34 -2.55
N ALA A 136 -26.58 4.07 -2.90
CA ALA A 136 -26.46 5.45 -3.34
C ALA A 136 -26.42 6.37 -2.11
N TYR A 137 -25.28 7.03 -1.88
CA TYR A 137 -25.09 7.87 -0.70
C TYR A 137 -25.58 9.31 -0.94
N PRO A 138 -25.85 10.09 0.13
CA PRO A 138 -26.30 11.47 -0.01
C PRO A 138 -25.31 12.33 -0.79
N THR A 139 -25.81 13.24 -1.63
CA THR A 139 -24.99 14.19 -2.44
C THR A 139 -24.21 15.21 -1.62
N ALA A 140 -24.22 15.09 -0.29
CA ALA A 140 -23.37 15.86 0.61
C ALA A 140 -21.98 15.23 0.76
N PHE A 141 -21.77 14.03 0.23
CA PHE A 141 -20.50 13.32 0.15
C PHE A 141 -20.02 13.27 -1.30
N ASP A 142 -18.71 13.25 -1.45
CA ASP A 142 -17.96 13.21 -2.71
C ASP A 142 -16.78 12.28 -2.44
N ILE A 143 -16.95 11.00 -2.76
CA ILE A 143 -16.00 9.96 -2.35
C ILE A 143 -15.07 9.64 -3.51
N GLY A 144 -13.83 10.12 -3.41
CA GLY A 144 -12.74 9.80 -4.32
C GLY A 144 -12.31 8.35 -4.14
N GLY A 145 -11.43 8.10 -3.19
CA GLY A 145 -10.79 6.81 -2.90
C GLY A 145 -11.52 5.99 -1.85
N ILE A 146 -11.41 4.67 -1.94
CA ILE A 146 -11.89 3.72 -0.93
C ILE A 146 -10.89 2.58 -0.75
N ASP A 147 -10.81 2.01 0.44
CA ASP A 147 -10.11 0.75 0.66
C ASP A 147 -10.62 0.03 1.91
N PHE A 148 -10.46 -1.29 1.96
CA PHE A 148 -10.82 -2.09 3.13
C PHE A 148 -9.63 -2.27 4.07
N ASP A 149 -9.87 -2.13 5.36
CA ASP A 149 -8.99 -2.72 6.35
C ASP A 149 -9.20 -4.24 6.37
N GLU A 150 -8.26 -4.99 5.81
CA GLU A 150 -8.32 -6.45 5.78
C GLU A 150 -8.44 -7.09 7.17
N ALA A 151 -7.87 -6.45 8.21
CA ALA A 151 -7.89 -6.99 9.56
C ALA A 151 -9.26 -6.86 10.23
N THR A 152 -10.01 -5.80 9.90
CA THR A 152 -11.30 -5.49 10.56
C THR A 152 -12.51 -5.64 9.64
N GLY A 153 -12.31 -5.72 8.32
CA GLY A 153 -13.36 -5.73 7.31
C GLY A 153 -14.08 -4.38 7.14
N LYS A 154 -13.54 -3.31 7.72
CA LYS A 154 -14.12 -1.97 7.61
C LYS A 154 -13.73 -1.32 6.30
N LEU A 155 -14.70 -0.69 5.63
CA LEU A 155 -14.47 0.13 4.45
C LEU A 155 -14.19 1.56 4.88
N TYR A 156 -13.14 2.15 4.35
CA TYR A 156 -12.81 3.56 4.50
C TYR A 156 -12.91 4.27 3.16
N GLY A 157 -13.08 5.60 3.20
CA GLY A 157 -13.05 6.42 2.01
C GLY A 157 -12.57 7.86 2.27
N THR A 158 -12.02 8.47 1.23
CA THR A 158 -11.67 9.90 1.20
C THR A 158 -12.87 10.68 0.72
N ASN A 159 -13.25 11.73 1.46
CA ASN A 159 -14.35 12.61 1.11
C ASN A 159 -13.83 14.01 0.81
N ASP A 160 -14.12 14.53 -0.37
CA ASP A 160 -13.66 15.85 -0.83
C ASP A 160 -14.77 16.92 -0.74
N ALA A 161 -15.96 16.50 -0.31
CA ALA A 161 -17.10 17.39 -0.18
C ALA A 161 -16.82 18.50 0.86
N THR A 162 -16.88 19.75 0.41
CA THR A 162 -16.73 20.95 1.26
C THR A 162 -18.03 21.38 1.95
N SER A 163 -19.11 20.60 1.80
CA SER A 163 -20.42 20.91 2.34
C SER A 163 -20.43 20.91 3.87
N ALA A 164 -21.18 21.84 4.47
CA ALA A 164 -21.31 21.93 5.92
C ALA A 164 -22.08 20.72 6.46
N GLY A 165 -21.41 19.87 7.25
CA GLY A 165 -21.99 18.66 7.85
C GLY A 165 -21.27 17.36 7.44
N SER A 166 -20.69 17.31 6.23
CA SER A 166 -19.70 16.29 5.86
C SER A 166 -18.30 16.89 6.06
N GLY A 167 -17.87 17.80 5.18
CA GLY A 167 -16.53 18.39 5.18
C GLY A 167 -15.44 17.40 4.72
N SER A 168 -14.32 17.91 4.22
CA SER A 168 -13.28 17.05 3.65
C SER A 168 -12.58 16.20 4.72
N GLY A 169 -12.22 14.95 4.42
CA GLY A 169 -11.56 14.07 5.39
C GLY A 169 -11.61 12.58 5.10
N LEU A 170 -11.06 11.80 6.02
CA LEU A 170 -11.15 10.34 6.04
C LEU A 170 -12.45 9.89 6.73
N TYR A 171 -13.16 8.95 6.13
CA TYR A 171 -14.44 8.41 6.62
C TYR A 171 -14.40 6.90 6.73
N GLU A 172 -15.10 6.36 7.73
CA GLU A 172 -15.55 4.97 7.75
C GLU A 172 -16.91 4.90 7.05
N ILE A 173 -17.07 3.93 6.14
CA ILE A 173 -18.25 3.71 5.31
C ILE A 173 -18.89 2.38 5.73
N ASP A 174 -20.07 2.43 6.31
CA ASP A 174 -20.89 1.23 6.52
C ASP A 174 -21.96 1.16 5.43
N VAL A 175 -21.72 0.31 4.44
CA VAL A 175 -22.61 0.11 3.28
C VAL A 175 -23.94 -0.52 3.70
N ASN A 176 -23.95 -1.38 4.73
CA ASN A 176 -25.14 -2.08 5.19
C ASN A 176 -26.02 -1.17 6.05
N ALA A 177 -25.41 -0.43 6.97
CA ALA A 177 -26.11 0.57 7.77
C ALA A 177 -26.42 1.86 6.99
N GLN A 178 -25.79 2.04 5.82
CA GLN A 178 -25.89 3.23 4.98
C GLN A 178 -25.49 4.50 5.75
N THR A 179 -24.34 4.42 6.42
CA THR A 179 -23.79 5.53 7.22
C THR A 179 -22.34 5.81 6.84
N MET A 180 -21.97 7.08 6.90
CA MET A 180 -20.59 7.54 6.78
C MET A 180 -20.21 8.30 8.05
N THR A 181 -19.12 7.89 8.69
CA THR A 181 -18.63 8.49 9.94
C THR A 181 -17.26 9.10 9.72
N LYS A 182 -17.12 10.40 9.99
CA LYS A 182 -15.81 11.07 9.87
C LYS A 182 -14.84 10.55 10.91
N ILE A 183 -13.65 10.16 10.47
CA ILE A 183 -12.55 9.65 11.29
C ILE A 183 -11.53 10.76 11.56
N ALA A 184 -11.16 11.51 10.51
CA ALA A 184 -10.21 12.62 10.62
C ALA A 184 -10.47 13.67 9.54
N ASP A 185 -10.16 14.94 9.83
CA ASP A 185 -9.96 15.95 8.80
C ASP A 185 -8.69 15.62 7.99
N TYR A 186 -8.64 16.02 6.73
CA TYR A 186 -7.39 15.91 5.97
C TYR A 186 -6.27 16.72 6.61
N PRO A 187 -5.01 16.25 6.49
CA PRO A 187 -3.90 16.93 7.12
C PRO A 187 -3.48 18.15 6.28
N ASN A 188 -3.18 19.28 6.93
CA ASN A 188 -2.74 20.52 6.27
C ASN A 188 -1.38 20.44 5.54
N ILE A 189 -0.79 19.24 5.43
CA ILE A 189 0.56 18.96 4.91
C ILE A 189 0.53 18.19 3.59
N VAL A 190 -0.64 17.80 3.10
CA VAL A 190 -0.81 17.09 1.84
C VAL A 190 -1.05 18.11 0.73
N ALA A 191 -0.40 17.93 -0.42
CA ALA A 191 -0.73 18.72 -1.61
C ALA A 191 -2.18 18.40 -1.99
N GLY A 192 -2.99 19.41 -2.31
CA GLY A 192 -4.42 19.16 -2.51
C GLY A 192 -5.15 18.81 -1.22
N ALA A 193 -4.85 19.45 -0.08
CA ALA A 193 -5.44 19.15 1.24
C ALA A 193 -7.00 19.18 1.34
N ASN A 194 -7.72 19.31 0.22
CA ASN A 194 -9.18 19.19 0.09
C ASN A 194 -9.61 18.28 -1.07
N ASP A 195 -8.69 17.58 -1.74
CA ASP A 195 -8.89 16.86 -3.01
C ASP A 195 -7.98 15.62 -3.01
N ILE A 196 -8.49 14.50 -2.48
CA ILE A 196 -7.73 13.26 -2.29
C ILE A 196 -8.47 12.11 -2.96
N ASP A 197 -8.01 11.71 -4.14
CA ASP A 197 -8.62 10.60 -4.90
C ASP A 197 -8.17 9.21 -4.47
N GLY A 198 -6.95 9.08 -3.96
CA GLY A 198 -6.36 7.79 -3.63
C GLY A 198 -6.45 7.47 -2.14
N LEU A 199 -6.89 6.25 -1.82
CA LEU A 199 -6.85 5.72 -0.46
C LEU A 199 -6.29 4.29 -0.47
N ALA A 200 -5.33 4.02 0.40
CA ALA A 200 -4.94 2.65 0.75
C ALA A 200 -5.04 2.44 2.25
N ILE A 201 -5.44 1.24 2.66
CA ILE A 201 -5.46 0.81 4.06
C ILE A 201 -4.55 -0.41 4.20
N GLY A 202 -3.56 -0.33 5.08
CA GLY A 202 -2.65 -1.44 5.30
C GLY A 202 -1.73 -1.21 6.49
N ASN A 203 -1.33 -2.31 7.15
CA ASN A 203 -0.50 -2.27 8.35
C ASN A 203 -1.02 -1.31 9.45
N GLY A 204 -2.35 -1.22 9.59
CA GLY A 204 -3.00 -0.34 10.57
C GLY A 204 -2.96 1.15 10.24
N LYS A 205 -2.65 1.52 8.99
CA LYS A 205 -2.55 2.90 8.53
C LYS A 205 -3.46 3.17 7.33
N ALA A 206 -3.91 4.41 7.23
CA ALA A 206 -4.54 4.96 6.04
C ALA A 206 -3.55 5.88 5.31
N TYR A 207 -3.39 5.64 4.01
CA TYR A 207 -2.53 6.41 3.11
C TYR A 207 -3.41 7.25 2.19
N LEU A 208 -3.35 8.57 2.37
CA LEU A 208 -4.15 9.57 1.68
C LEU A 208 -3.35 10.13 0.50
N VAL A 209 -3.63 9.67 -0.71
CA VAL A 209 -2.80 9.90 -1.90
C VAL A 209 -3.44 10.96 -2.79
N PRO A 210 -2.79 12.12 -2.99
CA PRO A 210 -3.26 13.12 -3.94
C PRO A 210 -2.83 12.79 -5.37
N ASP A 211 -3.47 13.45 -6.32
CA ASP A 211 -3.17 13.42 -7.75
C ASP A 211 -2.17 14.52 -8.19
N GLU A 212 -1.62 15.28 -7.25
CA GLU A 212 -0.68 16.38 -7.51
C GLU A 212 0.67 16.28 -6.76
N PRO A 213 1.72 17.00 -7.23
CA PRO A 213 3.05 16.91 -6.66
C PRO A 213 3.10 17.35 -5.20
N GLY A 214 3.77 16.57 -4.37
CA GLY A 214 3.99 16.92 -2.97
C GLY A 214 4.11 15.69 -2.11
N SER A 215 3.31 15.63 -1.06
CA SER A 215 3.34 14.50 -0.13
C SER A 215 1.94 13.92 0.07
N LEU A 216 1.89 12.61 0.25
CA LEU A 216 0.70 11.88 0.70
C LEU A 216 0.63 11.85 2.24
N GLY A 217 -0.57 11.73 2.77
CA GLY A 217 -0.85 11.69 4.20
C GLY A 217 -0.76 10.27 4.75
N VAL A 218 -0.25 10.12 5.97
CA VAL A 218 -0.20 8.83 6.69
C VAL A 218 -0.94 8.98 8.01
N PHE A 219 -2.07 8.29 8.16
CA PHE A 219 -2.89 8.34 9.36
C PHE A 219 -2.86 6.99 10.07
N ASP A 220 -2.45 6.97 11.34
CA ASP A 220 -2.46 5.75 12.15
C ASP A 220 -3.87 5.51 12.72
N LEU A 221 -4.47 4.38 12.35
CA LEU A 221 -5.85 4.03 12.73
C LEU A 221 -5.98 3.61 14.19
N ALA A 222 -4.88 3.23 14.85
CA ALA A 222 -4.88 2.84 16.25
C ALA A 222 -4.73 4.05 17.17
N THR A 223 -3.80 4.97 16.85
CA THR A 223 -3.54 6.17 17.67
C THR A 223 -4.41 7.35 17.28
N MET A 224 -5.07 7.29 16.12
CA MET A 224 -5.91 8.36 15.56
C MET A 224 -5.13 9.66 15.33
N THR A 225 -3.90 9.54 14.84
CA THR A 225 -3.00 10.68 14.61
C THR A 225 -2.25 10.55 13.29
N TYR A 226 -1.93 11.69 12.67
CA TYR A 226 -1.06 11.73 11.50
C TYR A 226 0.41 11.46 11.87
N GLU A 227 1.07 10.70 11.01
CA GLU A 227 2.51 10.47 11.04
C GLU A 227 3.25 11.40 10.06
N SER A 228 4.56 11.20 9.93
CA SER A 228 5.34 11.94 8.93
C SER A 228 4.83 11.62 7.53
N PRO A 229 4.58 12.63 6.68
CA PRO A 229 4.07 12.42 5.33
C PRO A 229 5.16 11.82 4.44
N ILE A 230 4.74 11.18 3.34
CA ILE A 230 5.65 10.58 2.36
C ILE A 230 5.59 11.42 1.09
N ALA A 231 6.75 11.84 0.56
CA ALA A 231 6.80 12.53 -0.72
C ALA A 231 6.32 11.58 -1.83
N ASN A 232 5.34 12.00 -2.63
CA ASN A 232 4.88 11.24 -3.79
C ASN A 232 5.85 11.47 -4.98
N PRO A 233 5.85 10.58 -6.00
CA PRO A 233 6.75 10.69 -7.14
C PRO A 233 6.23 11.61 -8.25
N TRP A 234 5.11 12.30 -8.05
CA TRP A 234 4.47 13.13 -9.07
C TRP A 234 5.25 14.41 -9.32
N THR A 235 5.28 14.85 -10.57
CA THR A 235 5.89 16.13 -10.99
C THR A 235 4.90 17.09 -11.66
N THR A 236 3.70 16.60 -11.97
CA THR A 236 2.56 17.31 -12.53
C THR A 236 1.29 16.94 -11.75
N GLY A 237 0.30 17.83 -11.75
CA GLY A 237 -1.02 17.54 -11.22
C GLY A 237 -1.89 16.92 -12.30
N GLU A 238 -2.67 15.91 -11.93
CA GLU A 238 -3.49 15.13 -12.83
C GLU A 238 -4.99 15.31 -12.53
N VAL A 239 -5.81 14.28 -12.77
CA VAL A 239 -7.27 14.33 -12.55
C VAL A 239 -7.72 13.35 -11.47
N PHE A 240 -7.04 12.21 -11.38
CA PHE A 240 -7.31 11.17 -10.41
C PHE A 240 -6.01 10.50 -9.99
N SER A 241 -6.03 9.94 -8.79
CA SER A 241 -5.04 8.99 -8.33
C SER A 241 -5.71 7.76 -7.74
N GLY A 242 -4.94 6.68 -7.59
CA GLY A 242 -5.39 5.46 -6.94
C GLY A 242 -4.31 4.95 -6.00
N ALA A 243 -4.73 4.23 -4.96
CA ALA A 243 -3.81 3.61 -4.03
C ALA A 243 -4.36 2.25 -3.57
N ALA A 244 -3.47 1.34 -3.21
CA ALA A 244 -3.80 0.08 -2.54
C ALA A 244 -2.61 -0.35 -1.67
N PHE A 245 -2.82 -1.28 -0.76
CA PHE A 245 -1.74 -1.87 0.03
C PHE A 245 -1.49 -3.32 -0.36
N ALA A 246 -0.50 -3.53 -1.23
CA ALA A 246 -0.14 -4.81 -1.82
C ALA A 246 0.98 -5.50 -1.00
N SER A 247 0.59 -6.18 0.08
CA SER A 247 1.55 -6.86 0.96
C SER A 247 2.33 -7.98 0.26
N PHE A 248 1.74 -8.61 -0.77
CA PHE A 248 2.41 -9.62 -1.59
C PHE A 248 3.55 -9.07 -2.45
N LEU A 249 3.63 -7.75 -2.64
CA LEU A 249 4.74 -7.13 -3.36
C LEU A 249 5.91 -6.78 -2.47
N VAL A 250 5.69 -6.75 -1.15
CA VAL A 250 6.79 -6.66 -0.21
C VAL A 250 7.48 -8.01 -0.26
N GLU A 251 8.69 -8.04 -0.82
CA GLU A 251 9.61 -9.11 -0.45
C GLU A 251 9.69 -9.01 1.07
N THR A 252 9.01 -9.93 1.76
CA THR A 252 9.13 -10.02 3.21
C THR A 252 10.62 -10.15 3.42
N SER A 253 11.25 -9.11 4.00
CA SER A 253 12.68 -9.14 4.32
C SER A 253 12.89 -10.46 5.02
N CYS A 254 13.50 -11.41 4.31
CA CYS A 254 13.52 -12.75 4.82
C CYS A 254 14.44 -12.66 6.01
N TYR A 255 13.88 -12.81 7.21
CA TYR A 255 14.68 -12.58 8.40
C TYR A 255 15.94 -13.45 8.38
N ALA A 256 15.83 -14.64 7.78
CA ALA A 256 16.93 -15.55 7.55
C ALA A 256 17.89 -15.17 6.41
N ASP A 257 17.52 -14.29 5.48
CA ASP A 257 18.40 -13.70 4.45
C ASP A 257 19.15 -12.49 5.05
N CYS A 258 20.01 -12.78 6.02
CA CYS A 258 20.72 -11.75 6.77
C CYS A 258 21.60 -10.88 5.87
N ASP A 259 22.21 -11.48 4.85
CA ASP A 259 23.11 -10.76 3.95
C ASP A 259 22.39 -10.03 2.80
N GLY A 260 21.06 -10.19 2.71
CA GLY A 260 20.20 -9.55 1.72
C GLY A 260 20.49 -10.02 0.30
N SER A 261 20.99 -11.25 0.14
CA SER A 261 21.36 -11.80 -1.16
C SER A 261 20.19 -12.37 -1.95
N GLY A 262 19.01 -12.50 -1.33
CA GLY A 262 17.82 -13.15 -1.88
C GLY A 262 17.92 -14.68 -1.90
N ALA A 263 18.92 -15.28 -1.24
CA ALA A 263 19.13 -16.71 -1.26
C ALA A 263 19.64 -17.25 0.09
N LEU A 264 18.85 -18.11 0.74
CA LEU A 264 19.26 -18.75 1.99
C LEU A 264 20.43 -19.72 1.80
N ASN A 265 21.60 -19.30 2.29
CA ASN A 265 22.83 -20.04 2.21
C ASN A 265 23.72 -19.83 3.46
N ILE A 266 24.95 -20.35 3.42
CA ILE A 266 25.86 -20.27 4.58
C ILE A 266 26.27 -18.83 4.92
N PHE A 267 26.24 -17.91 3.96
CA PHE A 267 26.59 -16.51 4.17
C PHE A 267 25.61 -15.80 5.11
N ASP A 268 24.35 -16.24 5.16
CA ASP A 268 23.36 -15.75 6.13
C ASP A 268 23.70 -16.11 7.57
N TYR A 269 24.11 -17.36 7.81
CA TYR A 269 24.58 -17.78 9.13
C TYR A 269 25.85 -17.03 9.55
N ILE A 270 26.73 -16.71 8.59
CA ILE A 270 27.93 -15.91 8.86
C ILE A 270 27.53 -14.48 9.20
N CYS A 271 26.60 -13.89 8.46
CA CYS A 271 26.05 -12.58 8.73
C CYS A 271 25.40 -12.51 10.12
N PHE A 272 24.48 -13.42 10.43
CA PHE A 272 23.82 -13.48 11.74
C PHE A 272 24.83 -13.65 12.88
N GLY A 273 25.86 -14.49 12.69
CA GLY A 273 26.94 -14.67 13.65
C GLY A 273 27.73 -13.38 13.91
N ASN A 274 27.95 -12.56 12.89
CA ASN A 274 28.62 -11.27 13.02
C ASN A 274 27.73 -10.25 13.76
N GLU A 275 26.44 -10.20 13.44
CA GLU A 275 25.45 -9.34 14.10
C GLU A 275 25.30 -9.70 15.59
N TYR A 276 25.23 -11.00 15.90
CA TYR A 276 25.18 -11.52 17.26
C TYR A 276 26.45 -11.16 18.04
N ALA A 277 27.64 -11.29 17.43
CA ALA A 277 28.90 -10.92 18.06
C ALA A 277 29.05 -9.40 18.27
N ALA A 278 28.43 -8.61 17.38
CA ALA A 278 28.40 -7.16 17.47
C ALA A 278 27.36 -6.62 18.47
N GLY A 279 26.48 -7.48 18.98
CA GLY A 279 25.48 -7.09 19.97
C GLY A 279 24.31 -6.31 19.38
N THR A 280 23.99 -6.50 18.10
CA THR A 280 22.95 -5.71 17.42
C THR A 280 21.55 -6.22 17.75
N SER A 281 20.56 -5.34 17.63
CA SER A 281 19.15 -5.70 17.85
C SER A 281 18.60 -6.63 16.76
N TYR A 282 19.25 -6.70 15.59
CA TYR A 282 18.88 -7.66 14.55
C TYR A 282 19.05 -9.12 15.04
N ALA A 283 20.08 -9.37 15.85
CA ALA A 283 20.36 -10.69 16.38
C ALA A 283 19.44 -11.12 17.55
N ASP A 284 18.58 -10.24 18.06
CA ASP A 284 17.58 -10.53 19.11
C ASP A 284 16.32 -11.13 18.47
N CYS A 285 16.48 -12.27 17.79
CA CYS A 285 15.43 -12.90 17.00
C CYS A 285 14.16 -13.20 17.81
N ASP A 286 14.34 -13.61 19.08
CA ASP A 286 13.20 -13.96 19.95
C ASP A 286 12.57 -12.75 20.66
N GLY A 287 13.12 -11.55 20.44
CA GLY A 287 12.64 -10.29 21.01
C GLY A 287 12.76 -10.22 22.54
N SER A 288 13.64 -11.03 23.15
CA SER A 288 13.80 -11.08 24.60
C SER A 288 14.57 -9.88 25.17
N GLY A 289 15.21 -9.08 24.31
CA GLY A 289 16.07 -7.97 24.71
C GLY A 289 17.42 -8.44 25.24
N SER A 290 17.82 -9.69 25.00
CA SER A 290 19.07 -10.28 25.50
C SER A 290 19.61 -11.35 24.57
N LEU A 291 20.74 -11.08 23.91
CA LEU A 291 21.38 -12.04 23.00
C LEU A 291 21.89 -13.30 23.72
N ASN A 292 21.27 -14.43 23.41
CA ASN A 292 21.56 -15.72 23.99
C ASN A 292 21.32 -16.87 22.97
N ILE A 293 21.43 -18.13 23.41
CA ILE A 293 21.30 -19.29 22.51
C ILE A 293 19.90 -19.41 21.88
N PHE A 294 18.86 -18.86 22.50
CA PHE A 294 17.51 -18.87 21.98
C PHE A 294 17.38 -18.06 20.69
N ASP A 295 18.21 -17.02 20.51
CA ASP A 295 18.28 -16.27 19.24
C ASP A 295 18.81 -17.10 18.09
N TYR A 296 19.86 -17.90 18.33
CA TYR A 296 20.38 -18.84 17.32
C TYR A 296 19.36 -19.91 16.95
N ILE A 297 18.56 -20.38 17.92
CA ILE A 297 17.48 -21.33 17.67
C ILE A 297 16.37 -20.67 16.85
N CYS A 298 16.00 -19.43 17.19
CA CYS A 298 15.00 -18.64 16.48
C CYS A 298 15.44 -18.38 15.03
N PHE A 299 16.67 -17.90 14.80
CA PHE A 299 17.22 -17.70 13.46
C PHE A 299 17.29 -19.02 12.67
N GLY A 300 17.72 -20.11 13.32
CA GLY A 300 17.74 -21.43 12.68
C GLY A 300 16.35 -21.92 12.27
N ASN A 301 15.32 -21.63 13.06
CA ASN A 301 13.94 -21.96 12.70
C ASN A 301 13.44 -21.09 11.53
N ALA A 302 13.76 -19.80 11.52
CA ALA A 302 13.43 -18.92 10.39
C ALA A 302 14.12 -19.37 9.10
N TYR A 303 15.41 -19.72 9.17
CA TYR A 303 16.18 -20.24 8.03
C TYR A 303 15.61 -21.57 7.52
N ALA A 304 15.22 -22.47 8.43
CA ALA A 304 14.61 -23.75 8.05
C ALA A 304 13.20 -23.61 7.48
N ALA A 305 12.45 -22.57 7.87
CA ALA A 305 11.14 -22.26 7.34
C ALA A 305 11.19 -21.76 5.89
N GLY A 306 12.34 -21.21 5.47
CA GLY A 306 12.50 -20.61 4.16
C GLY A 306 12.04 -19.16 4.11
N CYS A 307 12.33 -18.49 2.99
CA CYS A 307 11.74 -17.21 2.66
C CYS A 307 10.45 -17.45 1.85
N PRO A 308 9.40 -16.63 2.04
CA PRO A 308 8.26 -16.56 1.14
C PRO A 308 8.67 -16.33 -0.31
#